data_AF-A0A2U1IJB8-F1
#
_entry.id   AF-A0A2U1IJB8-F1
#
_cell.length_a   1.000
_cell.length_b   1.000
_cell.length_c   1.000
_cell.angle_alpha   90.00
_cell.angle_beta   90.00
_cell.angle_gamma   90.00
#
_symmetry.space_group_name_H-M   'P 1'
#
loop_
_entity.id
_entity.type
_entity.pdbx_description
1 polymer ?
#
loop_
_entity_poly.entity_id
_entity_poly.type
_entity_poly.pdbx_seq_one_letter_code
_entity_poly.pdbx_strand_id
1 'polypeptide(L)'
;MEWLLCLGVFGAGVVWSELIFPSDFWKVDNVHDLFEIFGAVATSGAVIIALMTMNSWKRQAKAEADHELARRVVIILRGYRDELVHTWSYAESSVAQIRGNTWIGEGGNDNPMIGVYQGRLDQMQVVRAQLAPIELECAEIWGGVFTTKFAELYSYEDGFRSFIEIYLRLLIRGTFDDRSDMESDDAVRRWALLDKWGLGDRSSAEATIDGLIEPLRSGAKKRLIGFGE
;
A
#
# COMPACT_ATOMS: atom_id res chain seq x y z
N MET A 1 -26.57 -16.01 13.97
CA MET A 1 -27.68 -15.74 14.92
C MET A 1 -27.94 -16.95 15.84
N GLU A 2 -27.77 -18.18 15.34
CA GLU A 2 -27.93 -19.44 16.09
C GLU A 2 -27.01 -19.58 17.32
N TRP A 3 -25.75 -19.14 17.24
CA TRP A 3 -24.82 -19.22 18.38
C TRP A 3 -25.24 -18.39 19.60
N LEU A 4 -25.87 -17.24 19.37
CA LEU A 4 -26.39 -16.38 20.45
C LEU A 4 -27.67 -16.98 21.07
N LEU A 5 -28.46 -17.70 20.28
CA LEU A 5 -29.61 -18.47 20.77
C LEU A 5 -29.14 -19.65 21.65
N CYS A 6 -28.11 -20.38 21.24
CA CYS A 6 -27.54 -21.47 22.05
C CYS A 6 -26.94 -20.95 23.38
N LEU A 7 -26.18 -19.85 23.35
CA LEU A 7 -25.67 -19.20 24.55
C LEU A 7 -26.79 -18.65 25.44
N GLY A 8 -27.84 -18.10 24.84
CA GLY A 8 -29.01 -17.60 25.55
C GLY A 8 -29.80 -18.72 26.24
N VAL A 9 -29.99 -19.86 25.59
CA VAL A 9 -30.64 -21.04 26.19
C VAL A 9 -29.78 -21.63 27.31
N PHE A 10 -28.44 -21.68 27.14
CA PHE A 10 -27.54 -22.16 28.18
C PHE A 10 -27.51 -21.22 29.39
N GLY A 11 -27.42 -19.91 29.17
CA GLY A 11 -27.47 -18.89 30.22
C GLY A 11 -28.82 -18.87 30.93
N ALA A 12 -29.93 -18.99 30.20
CA ALA A 12 -31.25 -19.15 30.77
C ALA A 12 -31.32 -20.42 31.64
N GLY A 13 -30.79 -21.56 31.16
CA GLY A 13 -30.71 -22.80 31.94
C GLY A 13 -29.91 -22.67 33.24
N VAL A 14 -28.79 -21.95 33.22
CA VAL A 14 -27.94 -21.69 34.40
C VAL A 14 -28.61 -20.75 35.41
N VAL A 15 -29.34 -19.74 34.94
CA VAL A 15 -30.09 -18.81 35.81
C VAL A 15 -31.33 -19.49 36.38
N TRP A 16 -32.03 -20.31 35.58
CA TRP A 16 -33.23 -21.01 36.02
C TRP A 16 -32.93 -22.18 36.95
N SER A 17 -31.73 -22.77 36.88
CA SER A 17 -31.34 -23.88 37.73
C SER A 17 -31.04 -23.48 39.17
N GLU A 18 -31.07 -22.18 39.51
CA GLU A 18 -30.72 -21.64 40.85
C GLU A 18 -29.57 -22.45 41.47
N LEU A 19 -28.38 -22.41 40.84
CA LEU A 19 -27.17 -23.10 41.32
C LEU A 19 -26.72 -22.55 42.68
N ILE A 20 -27.48 -22.90 43.71
CA ILE A 20 -27.13 -22.82 45.12
C ILE A 20 -26.29 -24.06 45.34
N PHE A 21 -24.97 -23.94 45.23
CA PHE A 21 -24.05 -25.03 45.53
C PHE A 21 -24.24 -25.42 47.01
N PRO A 22 -24.84 -26.59 47.32
CA PRO A 22 -24.95 -27.04 48.70
C PRO A 22 -23.55 -27.31 49.23
N SER A 23 -23.31 -27.15 50.54
CA SER A 23 -22.01 -27.48 51.17
C SER A 23 -21.57 -28.94 50.95
N ASP A 24 -22.48 -29.80 50.51
CA ASP A 24 -22.26 -31.21 50.16
C ASP A 24 -22.03 -31.46 48.65
N PHE A 25 -21.86 -30.43 47.80
CA PHE A 25 -21.65 -30.62 46.33
C PHE A 25 -20.44 -31.52 45.99
N TRP A 26 -19.45 -31.59 46.88
CA TRP A 26 -18.27 -32.46 46.73
C TRP A 26 -18.44 -33.85 47.36
N LYS A 27 -19.61 -34.14 47.92
CA LYS A 27 -19.93 -35.41 48.57
C LYS A 27 -20.51 -36.34 47.51
N VAL A 28 -19.74 -37.37 47.19
CA VAL A 28 -20.03 -38.29 46.09
C VAL A 28 -20.66 -39.54 46.68
N ASP A 29 -21.99 -39.67 46.57
CA ASP A 29 -22.70 -40.85 47.07
C ASP A 29 -22.66 -42.03 46.08
N ASN A 30 -22.40 -41.76 44.79
CA ASN A 30 -22.25 -42.78 43.75
C ASN A 30 -21.31 -42.34 42.60
N VAL A 31 -20.77 -43.32 41.86
CA VAL A 31 -19.88 -43.09 40.69
C VAL A 31 -20.55 -42.23 39.61
N HIS A 32 -21.88 -42.28 39.51
CA HIS A 32 -22.67 -41.48 38.56
C HIS A 32 -22.57 -39.97 38.81
N ASP A 33 -22.71 -39.53 40.07
CA ASP A 33 -22.61 -38.11 40.45
C ASP A 33 -21.20 -37.55 40.22
N LEU A 34 -20.18 -38.41 40.41
CA LEU A 34 -18.79 -38.07 40.07
C LEU A 34 -18.65 -37.74 38.58
N PHE A 35 -19.27 -38.54 37.70
CA PHE A 35 -19.24 -38.32 36.25
C PHE A 35 -20.04 -37.09 35.82
N GLU A 36 -21.14 -36.76 36.49
CA GLU A 36 -21.87 -35.51 36.23
C GLU A 36 -21.05 -34.27 36.59
N ILE A 37 -20.38 -34.27 37.75
CA ILE A 37 -19.48 -33.18 38.16
C ILE A 37 -18.32 -33.04 37.17
N PHE A 38 -17.67 -34.14 36.79
CA PHE A 38 -16.60 -34.10 35.78
C PHE A 38 -17.10 -33.64 34.40
N GLY A 39 -18.30 -34.06 33.99
CA GLY A 39 -18.93 -33.63 32.74
C GLY A 39 -19.23 -32.13 32.72
N ALA A 40 -19.73 -31.58 33.83
CA ALA A 40 -20.00 -30.15 33.97
C ALA A 40 -18.71 -29.31 33.95
N VAL A 41 -17.66 -29.76 34.64
CA VAL A 41 -16.33 -29.13 34.62
C VAL A 41 -15.71 -29.20 33.22
N ALA A 42 -15.79 -30.35 32.56
CA ALA A 42 -15.27 -30.53 31.20
C ALA A 42 -15.99 -29.63 30.17
N THR A 43 -17.31 -29.52 30.27
CA THR A 43 -18.11 -28.65 29.37
C THR A 43 -17.78 -27.18 29.59
N SER A 44 -17.67 -26.74 30.84
CA SER A 44 -17.27 -25.37 31.19
C SER A 44 -15.85 -25.06 30.68
N GLY A 45 -14.91 -26.00 30.84
CA GLY A 45 -13.57 -25.90 30.29
C GLY A 45 -13.55 -25.82 28.76
N ALA A 46 -14.37 -26.62 28.08
CA ALA A 46 -14.50 -26.61 26.62
C ALA A 46 -15.02 -25.25 26.11
N VAL A 47 -15.98 -24.63 26.79
CA VAL A 47 -16.49 -23.30 26.43
C VAL A 47 -15.42 -22.22 26.59
N ILE A 48 -14.64 -22.25 27.67
CA ILE A 48 -13.53 -21.30 27.90
C ILE A 48 -12.45 -21.46 26.82
N ILE A 49 -12.05 -22.71 26.52
CA ILE A 49 -11.10 -23.01 25.45
C ILE A 49 -11.65 -22.53 24.11
N ALA A 50 -12.92 -22.76 23.80
CA ALA A 50 -13.55 -22.28 22.58
C ALA A 50 -13.54 -20.75 22.46
N LEU A 51 -13.83 -20.02 23.55
CA LEU A 51 -13.77 -18.55 23.57
C LEU A 51 -12.34 -18.04 23.38
N MET A 52 -11.37 -18.64 24.05
CA MET A 52 -9.94 -18.31 23.88
C MET A 52 -9.47 -18.60 22.46
N THR A 53 -9.90 -19.73 21.89
CA THR A 53 -9.56 -20.17 20.53
C THR A 53 -10.19 -19.27 19.47
N MET A 54 -11.43 -18.79 19.70
CA MET A 54 -12.08 -17.87 18.77
C MET A 54 -11.40 -16.49 18.77
N ASN A 55 -10.99 -16.00 19.94
CA ASN A 55 -10.24 -14.74 20.03
C ASN A 55 -8.82 -14.88 19.43
N SER A 56 -8.14 -16.00 19.66
CA SER A 56 -6.83 -16.24 19.05
C SER A 56 -6.94 -16.38 17.54
N TRP A 57 -7.97 -17.07 17.02
CA TRP A 57 -8.21 -17.22 15.58
C TRP A 57 -8.48 -15.88 14.90
N LYS A 58 -9.33 -15.02 15.49
CA LYS A 58 -9.55 -13.66 14.96
C LYS A 58 -8.27 -12.84 14.91
N ARG A 59 -7.44 -12.95 15.94
CA ARG A 59 -6.15 -12.25 16.01
C ARG A 59 -5.14 -12.81 15.00
N GLN A 60 -5.12 -14.12 14.80
CA GLN A 60 -4.28 -14.80 13.81
C GLN A 60 -4.70 -14.41 12.39
N ALA A 61 -6.00 -14.47 12.07
CA ALA A 61 -6.54 -14.08 10.77
C ALA A 61 -6.23 -12.63 10.44
N LYS A 62 -6.37 -11.71 11.41
CA LYS A 62 -5.96 -10.32 11.23
C LYS A 62 -4.45 -10.18 10.99
N ALA A 63 -3.63 -10.86 11.79
CA ALA A 63 -2.17 -10.80 11.66
C ALA A 63 -1.68 -11.37 10.31
N GLU A 64 -2.34 -12.42 9.81
CA GLU A 64 -2.05 -13.02 8.51
C GLU A 64 -2.41 -12.06 7.37
N ALA A 65 -3.60 -11.45 7.40
CA ALA A 65 -4.01 -10.45 6.42
C ALA A 65 -3.10 -9.21 6.43
N ASP A 66 -2.73 -8.71 7.61
CA ASP A 66 -1.80 -7.58 7.77
C ASP A 66 -0.40 -7.94 7.22
N HIS A 67 0.08 -9.16 7.48
CA HIS A 67 1.37 -9.64 6.98
C HIS A 67 1.39 -9.75 5.46
N GLU A 68 0.32 -10.31 4.86
CA GLU A 68 0.20 -10.44 3.42
C GLU A 68 0.16 -9.08 2.72
N LEU A 69 -0.65 -8.14 3.23
CA LEU A 69 -0.70 -6.78 2.69
C LEU A 69 0.65 -6.07 2.83
N ALA A 70 1.29 -6.16 4.00
CA ALA A 70 2.62 -5.61 4.22
C ALA A 70 3.67 -6.14 3.23
N ARG A 71 3.65 -7.45 2.96
CA ARG A 71 4.55 -8.06 1.98
C ARG A 71 4.29 -7.53 0.57
N ARG A 72 3.02 -7.46 0.14
CA ARG A 72 2.63 -6.92 -1.18
C ARG A 72 3.08 -5.47 -1.34
N VAL A 73 2.83 -4.63 -0.33
CA VAL A 73 3.23 -3.22 -0.30
C VAL A 73 4.74 -3.06 -0.47
N VAL A 74 5.55 -3.77 0.32
CA VAL A 74 7.01 -3.64 0.25
C VAL A 74 7.58 -4.05 -1.11
N ILE A 75 7.02 -5.09 -1.73
CA ILE A 75 7.47 -5.56 -3.05
C ILE A 75 7.10 -4.54 -4.13
N ILE A 76 5.85 -4.09 -4.17
CA ILE A 76 5.38 -3.19 -5.23
C ILE A 76 5.94 -1.79 -5.06
N LEU A 77 6.12 -1.29 -3.84
CA LEU A 77 6.82 -0.02 -3.60
C LEU A 77 8.27 -0.05 -4.09
N ARG A 78 8.95 -1.20 -4.00
CA ARG A 78 10.31 -1.33 -4.54
C ARG A 78 10.30 -1.24 -6.07
N GLY A 79 9.40 -1.95 -6.74
CA GLY A 79 9.25 -1.85 -8.20
C GLY A 79 8.90 -0.42 -8.62
N TYR A 80 7.93 0.19 -7.92
CA TYR A 80 7.53 1.57 -8.17
C TYR A 80 8.68 2.57 -7.96
N ARG A 81 9.52 2.38 -6.93
CA ARG A 81 10.73 3.19 -6.69
C ARG A 81 11.64 3.18 -7.91
N ASP A 82 11.98 1.99 -8.38
CA ASP A 82 12.90 1.82 -9.51
C ASP A 82 12.33 2.46 -10.78
N GLU A 83 11.04 2.27 -11.03
CA GLU A 83 10.33 2.84 -12.18
C GLU A 83 10.19 4.36 -12.11
N LEU A 84 10.05 4.92 -10.92
CA LEU A 84 10.03 6.37 -10.72
C LEU A 84 11.40 7.00 -11.00
N VAL A 85 12.50 6.34 -10.60
CA VAL A 85 13.88 6.77 -10.91
C VAL A 85 14.17 6.68 -12.41
N HIS A 86 13.68 5.62 -13.08
CA HIS A 86 13.75 5.52 -14.52
C HIS A 86 12.96 6.65 -15.20
N THR A 87 11.76 6.94 -14.72
CA THR A 87 10.92 8.03 -15.25
C THR A 87 11.60 9.39 -15.04
N TRP A 88 12.23 9.63 -13.89
CA TRP A 88 13.06 10.82 -13.66
C TRP A 88 14.21 10.94 -14.68
N SER A 89 14.92 9.84 -14.99
CA SER A 89 16.01 9.85 -15.98
C SER A 89 15.50 10.21 -17.38
N TYR A 90 14.30 9.75 -17.75
CA TYR A 90 13.67 10.14 -19.01
C TYR A 90 13.19 11.59 -19.00
N ALA A 91 12.72 12.10 -17.86
CA ALA A 91 12.40 13.52 -17.71
C ALA A 91 13.64 14.40 -17.87
N GLU A 92 14.77 14.03 -17.25
CA GLU A 92 16.06 14.70 -17.42
C GLU A 92 16.48 14.70 -18.90
N SER A 93 16.44 13.52 -19.54
CA SER A 93 16.73 13.38 -20.96
C SER A 93 15.80 14.27 -21.81
N SER A 94 14.50 14.28 -21.53
CA SER A 94 13.51 15.11 -22.24
C SER A 94 13.88 16.59 -22.16
N VAL A 95 14.25 17.09 -20.98
CA VAL A 95 14.65 18.49 -20.80
C VAL A 95 15.97 18.79 -21.52
N ALA A 96 16.94 17.87 -21.51
CA ALA A 96 18.18 18.03 -22.27
C ALA A 96 17.91 18.12 -23.79
N GLN A 97 17.00 17.30 -24.31
CA GLN A 97 16.55 17.35 -25.70
C GLN A 97 15.82 18.66 -26.04
N ILE A 98 14.96 19.13 -25.13
CA ILE A 98 14.28 20.42 -25.25
C ILE A 98 15.30 21.56 -25.36
N ARG A 99 16.30 21.62 -24.47
CA ARG A 99 17.38 22.62 -24.51
C ARG A 99 18.21 22.56 -25.78
N GLY A 100 18.41 21.36 -26.31
CA GLY A 100 19.12 21.12 -27.56
C GLY A 100 18.31 21.42 -28.81
N ASN A 101 17.04 21.84 -28.66
CA ASN A 101 16.11 22.07 -29.76
C ASN A 101 15.95 20.88 -30.72
N THR A 102 16.15 19.66 -30.23
CA THR A 102 16.12 18.44 -31.06
C THR A 102 14.70 18.04 -31.48
N TRP A 103 13.70 18.69 -30.90
CA TRP A 103 12.29 18.60 -31.27
C TRP A 103 11.95 19.40 -32.54
N ILE A 104 12.83 20.30 -33.01
CA ILE A 104 12.64 21.06 -34.26
C ILE A 104 13.08 20.19 -35.43
N GLY A 105 12.21 20.02 -36.44
CA GLY A 105 12.54 19.22 -37.63
C GLY A 105 11.31 18.70 -38.35
N GLU A 106 11.43 17.51 -38.95
CA GLU A 106 10.34 16.90 -39.75
C GLU A 106 9.08 16.60 -38.93
N GLY A 107 9.15 16.64 -37.59
CA GLY A 107 8.01 16.48 -36.69
C GLY A 107 7.23 15.19 -36.92
N GLY A 108 5.97 15.18 -36.51
CA GLY A 108 5.03 14.13 -36.86
C GLY A 108 5.11 12.86 -36.00
N ASN A 109 4.05 12.05 -36.08
CA ASN A 109 3.86 10.86 -35.25
C ASN A 109 4.81 9.69 -35.60
N ASP A 110 5.47 9.76 -36.75
CA ASP A 110 6.37 8.71 -37.24
C ASP A 110 7.80 8.84 -36.67
N ASN A 111 8.06 9.89 -35.88
CA ASN A 111 9.36 10.06 -35.24
C ASN A 111 9.61 8.90 -34.24
N PRO A 112 10.71 8.14 -34.40
CA PRO A 112 10.98 6.94 -33.58
C PRO A 112 11.12 7.25 -32.08
N MET A 113 11.48 8.48 -31.72
CA MET A 113 11.56 8.89 -30.31
C MET A 113 10.18 8.91 -29.64
N ILE A 114 9.08 9.11 -30.39
CA ILE A 114 7.73 9.06 -29.82
C ILE A 114 7.48 7.71 -29.18
N GLY A 115 7.77 6.62 -29.88
CA GLY A 115 7.58 5.26 -29.34
C GLY A 115 8.43 4.99 -28.10
N VAL A 116 9.65 5.53 -28.05
CA VAL A 116 10.56 5.38 -26.90
C VAL A 116 10.02 6.08 -25.65
N TYR A 117 9.65 7.36 -25.77
CA TYR A 117 9.18 8.14 -24.63
C TYR A 117 7.73 7.79 -24.25
N GLN A 118 6.87 7.49 -25.21
CA GLN A 118 5.51 7.01 -24.93
C GLN A 118 5.54 5.65 -24.23
N GLY A 119 6.37 4.71 -24.70
CA GLY A 119 6.53 3.41 -24.05
C GLY A 119 6.98 3.52 -22.59
N ARG A 120 7.75 4.56 -22.26
CA ARG A 120 8.13 4.85 -20.86
C ARG A 120 6.94 5.34 -20.02
N LEU A 121 6.08 6.21 -20.57
CA LEU A 121 4.86 6.63 -19.89
C LEU A 121 3.92 5.45 -19.65
N ASP A 122 3.76 4.59 -20.65
CA ASP A 122 2.90 3.41 -20.57
C ASP A 122 3.41 2.42 -19.50
N GLN A 123 4.72 2.19 -19.43
CA GLN A 123 5.34 1.36 -18.38
C GLN A 123 5.07 1.92 -16.98
N MET A 124 5.22 3.23 -16.78
CA MET A 124 4.93 3.86 -15.49
C MET A 124 3.45 3.69 -15.13
N GLN A 125 2.54 3.88 -16.09
CA GLN A 125 1.11 3.72 -15.90
C GLN A 125 0.73 2.28 -15.49
N VAL A 126 1.39 1.26 -16.05
CA VAL A 126 1.17 -0.15 -15.65
C VAL A 126 1.55 -0.36 -14.18
N VAL A 127 2.69 0.17 -13.75
CA VAL A 127 3.18 0.01 -12.37
C VAL A 127 2.30 0.79 -11.40
N ARG A 128 1.84 1.99 -11.81
CA ARG A 128 0.86 2.78 -11.06
C ARG A 128 -0.48 2.06 -10.89
N ALA A 129 -0.96 1.40 -11.94
CA ALA A 129 -2.20 0.62 -11.88
C ALA A 129 -2.08 -0.59 -10.93
N GLN A 130 -0.89 -1.16 -10.75
CA GLN A 130 -0.64 -2.22 -9.76
C GLN A 130 -0.58 -1.68 -8.32
N LEU A 131 -0.11 -0.43 -8.14
CA LEU A 131 0.00 0.19 -6.82
C LEU A 131 -1.36 0.71 -6.30
N ALA A 132 -2.22 1.22 -7.18
CA ALA A 132 -3.52 1.80 -6.83
C ALA A 132 -4.43 0.90 -5.94
N PRO A 133 -4.65 -0.40 -6.24
CA PRO A 133 -5.47 -1.24 -5.37
C PRO A 133 -4.85 -1.43 -3.98
N ILE A 134 -3.52 -1.46 -3.90
CA ILE A 134 -2.80 -1.61 -2.64
C ILE A 134 -2.88 -0.35 -1.81
N GLU A 135 -2.79 0.82 -2.44
CA GLU A 135 -3.04 2.09 -1.77
C GLU A 135 -4.43 2.10 -1.12
N LEU A 136 -5.46 1.68 -1.85
CA LEU A 136 -6.83 1.61 -1.32
C LEU A 136 -6.91 0.66 -0.13
N GLU A 137 -6.36 -0.55 -0.25
CA GLU A 137 -6.30 -1.51 0.86
C GLU A 137 -5.54 -0.95 2.08
N CYS A 138 -4.40 -0.27 1.86
CA CYS A 138 -3.64 0.38 2.93
C CYS A 138 -4.43 1.50 3.60
N ALA A 139 -5.14 2.32 2.83
CA ALA A 139 -5.93 3.43 3.34
C ALA A 139 -7.10 2.92 4.19
N GLU A 140 -7.80 1.88 3.75
CA GLU A 140 -8.93 1.28 4.46
C GLU A 140 -8.52 0.49 5.70
N ILE A 141 -7.43 -0.29 5.63
CA ILE A 141 -7.05 -1.20 6.72
C ILE A 141 -6.13 -0.50 7.74
N TRP A 142 -5.21 0.36 7.28
CA TRP A 142 -4.20 0.97 8.14
C TRP A 142 -4.38 2.48 8.34
N GLY A 143 -4.90 3.18 7.32
CA GLY A 143 -5.07 4.63 7.34
C GLY A 143 -3.79 5.41 7.62
N GLY A 144 -3.94 6.64 8.12
CA GLY A 144 -2.84 7.46 8.62
C GLY A 144 -1.84 7.85 7.53
N VAL A 145 -0.57 7.42 7.71
CA VAL A 145 0.53 7.77 6.79
C VAL A 145 0.27 7.36 5.34
N PHE A 146 -0.48 6.26 5.14
CA PHE A 146 -0.78 5.74 3.81
C PHE A 146 -1.77 6.63 3.05
N THR A 147 -2.65 7.36 3.74
CA THR A 147 -3.63 8.24 3.08
C THR A 147 -2.98 9.46 2.43
N THR A 148 -1.90 9.99 3.00
CA THR A 148 -1.27 11.23 2.52
C THR A 148 -0.01 10.99 1.71
N LYS A 149 0.78 9.95 2.06
CA LYS A 149 2.11 9.75 1.44
C LYS A 149 2.05 9.19 0.03
N PHE A 150 0.99 8.45 -0.33
CA PHE A 150 0.77 8.07 -1.73
C PHE A 150 0.50 9.30 -2.60
N ALA A 151 -0.37 10.22 -2.17
CA ALA A 151 -0.63 11.47 -2.91
C ALA A 151 0.64 12.31 -3.12
N GLU A 152 1.50 12.41 -2.09
CA GLU A 152 2.80 13.08 -2.22
C GLU A 152 3.69 12.38 -3.25
N LEU A 153 3.83 11.05 -3.18
CA LEU A 153 4.60 10.26 -4.14
C LEU A 153 4.11 10.46 -5.60
N TYR A 154 2.79 10.56 -5.78
CA TYR A 154 2.17 10.75 -7.08
C TYR A 154 2.41 12.14 -7.67
N SER A 155 2.50 13.17 -6.83
CA SER A 155 2.83 14.51 -7.30
C SER A 155 4.22 14.59 -7.97
N TYR A 156 5.17 13.77 -7.50
CA TYR A 156 6.50 13.65 -8.13
C TYR A 156 6.44 12.87 -9.45
N GLU A 157 5.68 11.76 -9.49
CA GLU A 157 5.42 11.03 -10.75
C GLU A 157 4.84 11.97 -11.81
N ASP A 158 3.77 12.68 -11.48
CA ASP A 158 3.09 13.61 -12.38
C ASP A 158 4.06 14.72 -12.84
N GLY A 159 4.92 15.19 -11.93
CA GLY A 159 6.00 16.13 -12.24
C GLY A 159 6.92 15.60 -13.34
N PHE A 160 7.50 14.40 -13.17
CA PHE A 160 8.43 13.81 -14.14
C PHE A 160 7.75 13.49 -15.46
N ARG A 161 6.56 12.90 -15.41
CA ARG A 161 5.73 12.61 -16.57
C ARG A 161 5.43 13.86 -17.39
N SER A 162 5.16 14.99 -16.74
CA SER A 162 4.85 16.24 -17.44
C SER A 162 5.99 16.72 -18.35
N PHE A 163 7.27 16.53 -17.98
CA PHE A 163 8.39 16.90 -18.84
C PHE A 163 8.48 16.02 -20.08
N ILE A 164 8.23 14.71 -19.92
CA ILE A 164 8.20 13.75 -21.02
C ILE A 164 7.07 14.10 -21.98
N GLU A 165 5.87 14.38 -21.46
CA GLU A 165 4.71 14.78 -22.25
C GLU A 165 4.94 16.10 -23.00
N ILE A 166 5.59 17.09 -22.37
CA ILE A 166 5.95 18.35 -23.04
C ILE A 166 6.89 18.07 -24.21
N TYR A 167 7.94 17.27 -24.01
CA TYR A 167 8.86 16.91 -25.08
C TYR A 167 8.17 16.17 -26.23
N LEU A 168 7.31 15.20 -25.92
CA LEU A 168 6.50 14.49 -26.92
C LEU A 168 5.63 15.45 -27.74
N ARG A 169 4.95 16.41 -27.09
CA ARG A 169 4.13 17.41 -27.79
C ARG A 169 4.96 18.31 -28.71
N LEU A 170 6.12 18.77 -28.24
CA LEU A 170 7.05 19.58 -29.03
C LEU A 170 7.55 18.81 -30.25
N LEU A 171 7.92 17.55 -30.05
CA LEU A 171 8.45 16.68 -31.09
C LEU A 171 7.39 16.29 -32.13
N ILE A 172 6.14 16.05 -31.72
CA ILE A 172 5.02 15.84 -32.64
C ILE A 172 4.77 17.10 -33.49
N ARG A 173 4.86 18.30 -32.90
CA ARG A 173 4.67 19.56 -33.63
C ARG A 173 5.80 19.85 -34.62
N GLY A 174 7.05 19.55 -34.26
CA GLY A 174 8.23 19.74 -35.11
C GLY A 174 8.58 21.19 -35.49
N THR A 175 7.77 22.17 -35.07
CA THR A 175 7.78 23.53 -35.60
C THR A 175 8.08 24.56 -34.52
N PHE A 176 8.99 25.50 -34.82
CA PHE A 176 9.34 26.59 -33.90
C PHE A 176 8.35 27.75 -34.07
N ASP A 177 7.29 27.76 -33.24
CA ASP A 177 6.32 28.84 -33.11
C ASP A 177 6.32 29.41 -31.68
N ASP A 178 5.69 30.58 -31.47
CA ASP A 178 5.64 31.27 -30.17
C ASP A 178 5.15 30.35 -29.03
N ARG A 179 4.26 29.40 -29.35
CA ARG A 179 3.72 28.46 -28.38
C ARG A 179 4.75 27.42 -27.98
N SER A 180 5.45 26.85 -28.94
CA SER A 180 6.44 25.80 -28.75
C SER A 180 7.71 26.37 -28.10
N ASP A 181 8.07 27.61 -28.43
CA ASP A 181 9.09 28.39 -27.74
C ASP A 181 8.71 28.58 -26.25
N MET A 182 7.51 29.10 -25.96
CA MET A 182 7.02 29.27 -24.59
C MET A 182 6.93 27.95 -23.80
N GLU A 183 6.44 26.87 -24.42
CA GLU A 183 6.35 25.53 -23.79
C GLU A 183 7.74 24.97 -23.47
N SER A 184 8.73 25.16 -24.37
CA SER A 184 10.12 24.74 -24.16
C SER A 184 10.79 25.52 -23.03
N ASP A 185 10.64 26.84 -23.01
CA ASP A 185 11.20 27.73 -22.00
C ASP A 185 10.58 27.49 -20.61
N ASP A 186 9.27 27.26 -20.53
CA ASP A 186 8.62 26.90 -19.27
C ASP A 186 9.15 25.58 -18.72
N ALA A 187 9.30 24.55 -19.56
CA ALA A 187 9.84 23.27 -19.15
C ALA A 187 11.27 23.39 -18.61
N VAL A 188 12.14 24.14 -19.30
CA VAL A 188 13.52 24.35 -18.88
C VAL A 188 13.59 25.12 -17.56
N ARG A 189 12.77 26.16 -17.39
CA ARG A 189 12.68 26.94 -16.14
C ARG A 189 12.17 26.09 -14.98
N ARG A 190 11.12 25.30 -15.20
CA ARG A 190 10.55 24.40 -14.17
C ARG A 190 11.56 23.34 -13.75
N TRP A 191 12.30 22.75 -14.68
CA TRP A 191 13.36 21.79 -14.34
C TRP A 191 14.46 22.44 -13.49
N ALA A 192 14.87 23.67 -13.80
CA ALA A 192 15.86 24.40 -13.00
C ALA A 192 15.40 24.69 -11.56
N LEU A 193 14.10 24.70 -11.29
CA LEU A 193 13.57 24.81 -9.93
C LEU A 193 13.67 23.48 -9.16
N LEU A 194 13.56 22.34 -9.84
CA LEU A 194 13.68 21.01 -9.24
C LEU A 194 15.11 20.71 -8.76
N ASP A 195 16.11 21.28 -9.42
CA ASP A 195 17.50 21.23 -8.97
C ASP A 195 17.66 21.76 -7.52
N LYS A 196 16.94 22.85 -7.19
CA LYS A 196 16.90 23.41 -5.84
C LYS A 196 16.24 22.51 -4.79
N TRP A 197 15.50 21.50 -5.23
CA TRP A 197 14.81 20.53 -4.36
C TRP A 197 15.55 19.18 -4.29
N GLY A 198 16.79 19.11 -4.78
CA GLY A 198 17.57 17.87 -4.75
C GLY A 198 17.19 16.88 -5.84
N LEU A 199 16.57 17.34 -6.93
CA LEU A 199 16.20 16.51 -8.09
C LEU A 199 17.04 16.85 -9.34
N GLY A 200 18.13 17.60 -9.18
CA GLY A 200 18.96 18.07 -10.29
C GLY A 200 20.01 17.08 -10.79
N ASP A 201 20.39 16.12 -9.95
CA ASP A 201 21.26 15.01 -10.32
C ASP A 201 20.65 13.68 -9.88
N ARG A 202 21.10 12.60 -10.51
CA ARG A 202 20.56 11.27 -10.29
C ARG A 202 20.68 10.79 -8.85
N SER A 203 21.82 11.04 -8.20
CA SER A 203 22.05 10.57 -6.83
C SER A 203 21.13 11.28 -5.85
N SER A 204 20.97 12.59 -6.00
CA SER A 204 20.06 13.37 -5.16
C SER A 204 18.59 13.02 -5.44
N ALA A 205 18.25 12.75 -6.70
CA ALA A 205 16.90 12.31 -7.09
C ALA A 205 16.56 10.95 -6.49
N GLU A 206 17.48 9.98 -6.56
CA GLU A 206 17.34 8.68 -5.93
C GLU A 206 17.15 8.81 -4.41
N ALA A 207 17.96 9.64 -3.74
CA ALA A 207 17.83 9.88 -2.29
C ALA A 207 16.49 10.54 -1.92
N THR A 208 16.02 11.49 -2.73
CA THR A 208 14.72 12.16 -2.53
C THR A 208 13.58 11.16 -2.69
N ILE A 209 13.60 10.35 -3.74
CA ILE A 209 12.60 9.30 -3.98
C ILE A 209 12.61 8.26 -2.85
N ASP A 210 13.79 7.85 -2.38
CA ASP A 210 13.91 6.95 -1.25
C ASP A 210 13.30 7.57 0.02
N GLY A 211 13.52 8.86 0.25
CA GLY A 211 12.90 9.62 1.35
C GLY A 211 11.37 9.69 1.27
N LEU A 212 10.80 9.76 0.05
CA LEU A 212 9.34 9.76 -0.17
C LEU A 212 8.72 8.38 0.12
N ILE A 213 9.43 7.32 -0.24
CA ILE A 213 8.93 5.93 -0.13
C ILE A 213 9.16 5.35 1.26
N GLU A 214 10.19 5.78 1.99
CA GLU A 214 10.56 5.22 3.29
C GLU A 214 9.43 5.26 4.34
N PRO A 215 8.61 6.33 4.47
CA PRO A 215 7.46 6.33 5.39
C PRO A 215 6.44 5.22 5.09
N LEU A 216 6.18 4.95 3.80
CA LEU A 216 5.27 3.89 3.36
C LEU A 216 5.89 2.50 3.60
N ARG A 217 7.18 2.37 3.26
CA ARG A 217 7.94 1.13 3.40
C ARG A 217 8.14 0.73 4.87
N SER A 218 8.57 1.66 5.70
CA SER A 218 8.74 1.44 7.15
C SER A 218 7.41 1.16 7.83
N GLY A 219 6.35 1.87 7.43
CA GLY A 219 4.98 1.58 7.87
C GLY A 219 4.57 0.14 7.57
N ALA A 220 4.83 -0.34 6.35
CA ALA A 220 4.53 -1.72 5.96
C ALA A 220 5.42 -2.72 6.70
N LYS A 221 6.73 -2.48 6.79
CA LYS A 221 7.68 -3.38 7.48
C LYS A 221 7.33 -3.64 8.93
N LYS A 222 6.87 -2.62 9.67
CA LYS A 222 6.42 -2.78 11.07
C LYS A 222 5.28 -3.80 11.25
N ARG A 223 4.58 -4.13 10.16
CA ARG A 223 3.47 -5.09 10.13
C ARG A 223 3.89 -6.45 9.56
N LEU A 224 5.16 -6.61 9.17
CA LEU A 224 5.73 -7.91 8.86
C LEU A 224 6.09 -8.64 10.16
N ILE A 225 5.68 -9.91 10.26
CA ILE A 225 6.10 -10.80 11.34
C ILE A 225 7.63 -10.95 11.28
N GLY A 226 8.32 -10.67 12.38
CA GLY A 226 9.79 -10.74 12.48
C GLY A 226 10.55 -9.42 12.22
N PHE A 227 9.88 -8.29 11.99
CA PHE A 227 10.52 -6.96 11.86
C PHE A 227 10.49 -6.13 13.16
N GLY A 228 10.28 -6.80 14.29
CA GLY A 228 10.12 -6.22 15.63
C GLY A 228 10.62 -7.16 16.73
N GLU A 229 11.81 -7.74 16.52
CA GLU A 229 12.75 -8.13 17.58
C GLU A 229 14.04 -7.34 17.39
#